data_AF-A0A5B9R1Z2-F1
#
_entry.id   AF-A0A5B9R1Z2-F1
#
_cell.length_a   1.000
_cell.length_b   1.000
_cell.length_c   1.000
_cell.angle_alpha   90.00
_cell.angle_beta   90.00
_cell.angle_gamma   90.00
#
_symmetry.space_group_name_H-M   'P 1'
#
loop_
_entity.id
_entity.type
_entity.pdbx_description
1 polymer ?
#
loop_
_entity_poly.entity_id
_entity_poly.type
_entity_poly.pdbx_seq_one_letter_code
_entity_poly.pdbx_strand_id
1 'polypeptide(L)'
;MLMCFPRYCFFVLALAVVLCSSLHGRAEQPQPDGPFVFGYVNEQSRVAGETLAFHLSCSGKEVAISIDRVGKTRERVFDKQNISCQAHPIPDRASSDGCNWPAAFSMPVPEQWRSGCYIATVRMTGSDQAAATSILFVVRSSTPGKNSKVLLQLATNTYNAYTNWGGHSLYAYHDRDGLQGHRVSFQRPISSQFAKWELPFIQWAETNGYAIDYAVNLDLQYHPEILQHYNLVLSVGHDEYWSSEMRDNLEQYITDGGNVAFFSGNTCCWQVRCEDNGQALTCWKQWYNTDPLFRVGDQKKLSTLWSHHLIGRPENELTGVGFLWGGYHKSHGQFMDGDAAFKVHRPDHWLFEGTDLKQNNKFGSKDTIVGYECDGCELEWTDGLPFPTHRDGTPESFTVLATCPARWAPGDCYWYDRFPKDRVGAAVLGVYTRGGTVVTSGTTDWAHGLKGQDPAVVQITKNVLDRLTERQATGSKP
;
A
#
# COMPACT_ATOMS: atom_id res chain seq x y z
N MET A 1 -68.12 34.68 -46.47
CA MET A 1 -67.06 34.49 -45.46
C MET A 1 -67.62 33.58 -44.39
N LEU A 2 -67.32 32.28 -44.45
CA LEU A 2 -67.17 31.37 -43.31
C LEU A 2 -66.79 29.99 -43.86
N MET A 3 -65.65 29.48 -43.40
CA MET A 3 -65.07 28.18 -43.70
C MET A 3 -65.79 27.06 -42.95
N CYS A 4 -65.84 25.86 -43.54
CA CYS A 4 -65.97 24.61 -42.79
C CYS A 4 -65.21 23.50 -43.54
N PHE A 5 -64.16 22.97 -42.90
CA PHE A 5 -63.27 21.90 -43.38
C PHE A 5 -63.87 20.49 -43.17
N PRO A 6 -63.50 19.48 -43.99
CA PRO A 6 -63.94 18.10 -43.80
C PRO A 6 -62.96 17.23 -42.99
N ARG A 7 -63.55 16.16 -42.47
CA ARG A 7 -63.04 15.04 -41.65
C ARG A 7 -61.73 14.40 -42.15
N TYR A 8 -60.83 14.09 -41.21
CA TYR A 8 -59.69 13.19 -41.43
C TYR A 8 -59.85 11.86 -40.68
N CYS A 9 -59.47 10.79 -41.37
CA CYS A 9 -59.48 9.38 -40.96
C CYS A 9 -58.49 9.07 -39.82
N PHE A 10 -58.87 8.14 -38.95
CA PHE A 10 -58.01 7.51 -37.95
C PHE A 10 -56.97 6.61 -38.63
N PHE A 11 -55.68 6.87 -38.40
CA PHE A 11 -54.59 5.94 -38.65
C PHE A 11 -54.25 5.21 -37.33
N VAL A 12 -54.34 3.88 -37.36
CA VAL A 12 -53.88 2.99 -36.28
C VAL A 12 -52.37 2.82 -36.43
N LEU A 13 -51.59 3.32 -35.46
CA LEU A 13 -50.15 3.08 -35.38
C LEU A 13 -49.91 1.78 -34.60
N ALA A 14 -49.42 0.74 -35.27
CA ALA A 14 -48.98 -0.49 -34.60
C ALA A 14 -47.63 -0.23 -33.92
N LEU A 15 -47.60 -0.31 -32.58
CA LEU A 15 -46.40 -0.17 -31.78
C LEU A 15 -45.64 -1.51 -31.79
N ALA A 16 -44.55 -1.60 -32.56
CA ALA A 16 -43.62 -2.71 -32.48
C ALA A 16 -42.78 -2.56 -31.21
N VAL A 17 -43.04 -3.41 -30.21
CA VAL A 17 -42.17 -3.54 -29.02
C VAL A 17 -40.90 -4.24 -29.46
N VAL A 18 -39.85 -3.45 -29.72
CA VAL A 18 -38.49 -3.96 -29.83
C VAL A 18 -38.04 -4.33 -28.43
N LEU A 19 -38.00 -5.63 -28.13
CA LEU A 19 -37.25 -6.17 -27.00
C LEU A 19 -35.77 -5.88 -27.25
N CYS A 20 -35.28 -4.71 -26.84
CA CYS A 20 -33.87 -4.46 -26.65
C CYS A 20 -33.41 -5.36 -25.50
N SER A 21 -32.96 -6.57 -25.82
CA SER A 21 -31.95 -7.23 -25.01
C SER A 21 -30.79 -6.25 -24.90
N SER A 22 -30.51 -5.77 -23.68
CA SER A 22 -29.36 -4.94 -23.38
C SER A 22 -28.08 -5.74 -23.59
N LEU A 23 -27.68 -5.91 -24.85
CA LEU A 23 -26.31 -6.21 -25.22
C LEU A 23 -25.50 -5.00 -24.79
N HIS A 24 -25.04 -5.02 -23.54
CA HIS A 24 -23.95 -4.17 -23.12
C HIS A 24 -22.75 -4.60 -23.98
N GLY A 25 -22.56 -3.93 -25.11
CA GLY A 25 -21.32 -3.99 -25.86
C GLY A 25 -20.23 -3.42 -24.96
N ARG A 26 -19.68 -4.26 -24.08
CA ARG A 26 -18.41 -3.94 -23.42
C ARG A 26 -17.39 -4.10 -24.53
N ALA A 27 -16.73 -3.00 -24.89
CA ALA A 27 -15.49 -3.11 -25.64
C ALA A 27 -14.59 -4.09 -24.88
N GLU A 28 -13.98 -5.03 -25.58
CA GLU A 28 -13.01 -5.96 -25.01
C GLU A 28 -11.62 -5.51 -25.43
N GLN A 29 -10.65 -5.60 -24.52
CA GLN A 29 -9.25 -5.37 -24.85
C GLN A 29 -8.73 -6.60 -25.61
N PRO A 30 -7.82 -6.41 -26.60
CA PRO A 30 -7.22 -7.53 -27.30
C PRO A 30 -6.42 -8.41 -26.32
N GLN A 31 -6.47 -9.72 -26.54
CA GLN A 31 -5.56 -10.64 -25.85
C GLN A 31 -4.13 -10.43 -26.34
N PRO A 32 -3.11 -10.80 -25.54
CA PRO A 32 -1.73 -10.83 -26.02
C PRO A 32 -1.58 -11.75 -27.25
N ASP A 33 -0.78 -11.33 -28.24
CA ASP A 33 -0.51 -12.11 -29.46
C ASP A 33 0.30 -13.39 -29.22
N GLY A 34 0.96 -13.51 -28.06
CA GLY A 34 1.77 -14.66 -27.66
C GLY A 34 1.18 -15.43 -26.46
N PRO A 35 1.82 -16.53 -26.03
CA PRO A 35 1.33 -17.30 -24.91
C PRO A 35 1.25 -16.49 -23.63
N PHE A 36 0.15 -16.63 -22.90
CA PHE A 36 -0.09 -15.91 -21.66
C PHE A 36 -0.76 -16.79 -20.62
N VAL A 37 -0.53 -16.43 -19.36
CA VAL A 37 -1.35 -16.83 -18.23
C VAL A 37 -1.43 -15.65 -17.27
N PHE A 38 -2.65 -15.31 -16.90
CA PHE A 38 -2.98 -14.26 -15.96
C PHE A 38 -3.84 -14.82 -14.85
N GLY A 39 -3.82 -14.17 -13.70
CA GLY A 39 -4.76 -14.52 -12.65
C GLY A 39 -4.70 -13.60 -11.45
N TYR A 40 -5.71 -13.77 -10.62
CA TYR A 40 -5.86 -13.12 -9.31
C TYR A 40 -6.63 -14.07 -8.39
N VAL A 41 -6.65 -13.72 -7.10
CA VAL A 41 -7.46 -14.41 -6.08
C VAL A 41 -8.69 -13.58 -5.75
N ASN A 42 -9.77 -14.25 -5.32
CA ASN A 42 -11.01 -13.58 -4.92
C ASN A 42 -10.81 -12.54 -3.81
N GLU A 43 -9.93 -12.80 -2.84
CA GLU A 43 -9.48 -11.80 -1.87
C GLU A 43 -8.01 -12.01 -1.53
N GLN A 44 -7.30 -10.91 -1.25
CA GLN A 44 -5.85 -10.92 -1.00
C GLN A 44 -5.49 -11.36 0.43
N SER A 45 -6.46 -11.47 1.33
CA SER A 45 -6.26 -11.86 2.73
C SER A 45 -7.27 -12.92 3.14
N ARG A 46 -6.78 -14.00 3.73
CA ARG A 46 -7.61 -15.13 4.20
C ARG A 46 -7.13 -15.64 5.55
N VAL A 47 -8.03 -16.23 6.31
CA VAL A 47 -7.67 -17.06 7.48
C VAL A 47 -7.87 -18.54 7.14
N ALA A 48 -7.21 -19.42 7.90
CA ALA A 48 -7.42 -20.86 7.81
C ALA A 48 -8.92 -21.23 7.80
N GLY A 49 -9.28 -22.19 6.96
CA GLY A 49 -10.66 -22.64 6.76
C GLY A 49 -11.44 -21.84 5.70
N GLU A 50 -11.07 -20.59 5.41
CA GLU A 50 -11.75 -19.79 4.38
C GLU A 50 -11.41 -20.26 2.96
N THR A 51 -12.30 -19.95 2.00
CA THR A 51 -12.12 -20.35 0.60
C THR A 51 -11.22 -19.36 -0.16
N LEU A 52 -10.12 -19.87 -0.70
CA LEU A 52 -9.28 -19.21 -1.68
C LEU A 52 -9.65 -19.68 -3.09
N ALA A 53 -10.08 -18.75 -3.94
CA ALA A 53 -10.45 -19.02 -5.33
C ALA A 53 -9.49 -18.31 -6.28
N PHE A 54 -8.98 -19.04 -7.26
CA PHE A 54 -8.09 -18.56 -8.31
C PHE A 54 -8.87 -18.31 -9.59
N HIS A 55 -8.90 -17.06 -10.03
CA HIS A 55 -9.54 -16.62 -11.26
C HIS A 55 -8.46 -16.48 -12.33
N LEU A 56 -8.47 -17.36 -13.33
CA LEU A 56 -7.36 -17.53 -14.28
C LEU A 56 -7.84 -17.36 -15.71
N SER A 57 -6.98 -16.79 -16.55
CA SER A 57 -7.15 -16.72 -18.01
C SER A 57 -5.83 -17.08 -18.66
N CYS A 58 -5.84 -17.98 -19.65
CA CYS A 58 -4.61 -18.42 -20.32
C CYS A 58 -4.86 -18.76 -21.79
N SER A 59 -3.82 -18.65 -22.61
CA SER A 59 -3.87 -19.09 -24.02
C SER A 59 -3.86 -20.61 -24.21
N GLY A 60 -3.56 -21.36 -23.15
CA GLY A 60 -3.51 -22.83 -23.14
C GLY A 60 -4.84 -23.47 -22.72
N LYS A 61 -4.80 -24.79 -22.47
CA LYS A 61 -5.95 -25.57 -21.96
C LYS A 61 -5.83 -25.96 -20.49
N GLU A 62 -4.60 -25.98 -19.99
CA GLU A 62 -4.28 -26.43 -18.64
C GLU A 62 -3.18 -25.58 -18.02
N VAL A 63 -3.25 -25.45 -16.71
CA VAL A 63 -2.22 -24.83 -15.89
C VAL A 63 -1.86 -25.71 -14.69
N ALA A 64 -0.67 -25.48 -14.17
CA ALA A 64 -0.22 -25.96 -12.88
C ALA A 64 -0.09 -24.79 -11.91
N ILE A 65 -0.51 -24.99 -10.66
CA ILE A 65 -0.33 -24.04 -9.56
C ILE A 65 0.61 -24.66 -8.54
N SER A 66 1.60 -23.89 -8.14
CA SER A 66 2.42 -24.15 -6.96
C SER A 66 2.31 -22.97 -6.01
N ILE A 67 2.16 -23.22 -4.71
CA ILE A 67 2.02 -22.16 -3.70
C ILE A 67 3.15 -22.29 -2.70
N ASP A 68 3.87 -21.21 -2.49
CA ASP A 68 4.93 -21.15 -1.49
C ASP A 68 4.63 -20.10 -0.43
N ARG A 69 4.85 -20.45 0.85
CA ARG A 69 5.00 -19.44 1.91
C ARG A 69 6.38 -18.81 1.72
N VAL A 70 6.41 -17.48 1.65
CA VAL A 70 7.64 -16.72 1.40
C VAL A 70 8.05 -15.99 2.67
N GLY A 71 9.26 -16.31 3.14
CA GLY A 71 9.90 -15.64 4.27
C GLY A 71 11.42 -15.79 4.18
N LYS A 72 12.10 -16.15 5.28
CA LYS A 72 13.55 -16.46 5.25
C LYS A 72 13.92 -17.52 4.21
N THR A 73 12.99 -18.46 3.99
CA THR A 73 13.05 -19.49 2.96
C THR A 73 11.74 -19.48 2.19
N ARG A 74 11.77 -19.97 0.94
CA ARG A 74 10.56 -20.26 0.18
C ARG A 74 10.15 -21.70 0.47
N GLU A 75 9.02 -21.87 1.15
CA GLU A 75 8.50 -23.17 1.57
C GLU A 75 7.34 -23.56 0.67
N ARG A 76 7.50 -24.59 -0.17
CA ARG A 76 6.41 -25.13 -0.98
C ARG A 76 5.38 -25.79 -0.07
N VAL A 77 4.17 -25.26 -0.06
CA VAL A 77 3.07 -25.75 0.80
C VAL A 77 1.96 -26.46 0.02
N PHE A 78 1.91 -26.27 -1.30
CA PHE A 78 0.88 -26.86 -2.15
C PHE A 78 1.30 -26.93 -3.60
N ASP A 79 0.89 -28.00 -4.28
CA ASP A 79 1.08 -28.22 -5.71
C ASP A 79 -0.19 -28.85 -6.30
N LYS A 80 -0.63 -28.32 -7.44
CA LYS A 80 -1.75 -28.87 -8.21
C LYS A 80 -1.47 -28.77 -9.70
N GLN A 81 -1.59 -29.91 -10.38
CA GLN A 81 -1.43 -30.04 -11.83
C GLN A 81 -2.79 -30.14 -12.51
N ASN A 82 -2.79 -29.99 -13.84
CA ASN A 82 -3.93 -30.27 -14.74
C ASN A 82 -5.20 -29.49 -14.34
N ILE A 83 -5.05 -28.21 -13.97
CA ILE A 83 -6.18 -27.32 -13.73
C ILE A 83 -6.65 -26.81 -15.09
N SER A 84 -7.91 -27.10 -15.43
CA SER A 84 -8.52 -26.60 -16.66
C SER A 84 -8.50 -25.06 -16.67
N CYS A 85 -8.01 -24.49 -17.76
CA CYS A 85 -7.94 -23.05 -17.95
C CYS A 85 -8.18 -22.73 -19.43
N GLN A 86 -8.77 -21.57 -19.69
CA GLN A 86 -9.02 -21.10 -21.04
C GLN A 86 -8.89 -19.58 -21.10
N ALA A 87 -8.80 -19.04 -22.31
CA ALA A 87 -8.78 -17.61 -22.49
C ALA A 87 -10.17 -17.04 -22.15
N HIS A 88 -10.18 -16.03 -21.29
CA HIS A 88 -11.37 -15.24 -20.97
C HIS A 88 -11.20 -13.82 -21.48
N PRO A 89 -12.27 -13.16 -21.96
CA PRO A 89 -12.22 -11.76 -22.37
C PRO A 89 -11.60 -10.86 -21.31
N ILE A 90 -10.88 -9.82 -21.76
CA ILE A 90 -10.42 -8.74 -20.88
C ILE A 90 -11.40 -7.57 -21.10
N PRO A 91 -12.34 -7.30 -20.17
CA PRO A 91 -13.24 -6.17 -20.32
C PRO A 91 -12.47 -4.85 -20.45
N ASP A 92 -12.97 -3.91 -21.24
CA ASP A 92 -12.30 -2.59 -21.40
C ASP A 92 -12.11 -1.88 -20.05
N ARG A 93 -13.06 -2.01 -19.13
CA ARG A 93 -13.01 -1.48 -17.77
C ARG A 93 -12.43 -2.45 -16.74
N ALA A 94 -11.64 -3.45 -17.13
CA ALA A 94 -11.12 -4.46 -16.20
C ALA A 94 -10.25 -3.85 -15.08
N SER A 95 -9.56 -2.74 -15.36
CA SER A 95 -8.80 -2.00 -14.35
C SER A 95 -9.69 -1.46 -13.23
N SER A 96 -10.86 -0.92 -13.55
CA SER A 96 -11.77 -0.33 -12.56
C SER A 96 -12.78 -1.31 -12.01
N ASP A 97 -13.37 -2.17 -12.83
CA ASP A 97 -14.52 -3.02 -12.48
C ASP A 97 -14.15 -4.51 -12.33
N GLY A 98 -12.88 -4.85 -12.56
CA GLY A 98 -12.38 -6.21 -12.49
C GLY A 98 -12.64 -7.03 -13.76
N CYS A 99 -12.00 -8.19 -13.83
CA CYS A 99 -12.10 -9.07 -15.00
C CYS A 99 -13.40 -9.87 -15.04
N ASN A 100 -14.00 -10.14 -13.87
CA ASN A 100 -15.16 -11.02 -13.71
C ASN A 100 -14.96 -12.41 -14.36
N TRP A 101 -13.73 -12.93 -14.27
CA TRP A 101 -13.41 -14.29 -14.75
C TRP A 101 -14.01 -15.30 -13.77
N PRO A 102 -14.47 -16.47 -14.23
CA PRO A 102 -14.85 -17.54 -13.32
C PRO A 102 -13.62 -18.06 -12.54
N ALA A 103 -13.86 -18.63 -11.36
CA ALA A 103 -12.81 -19.35 -10.65
C ALA A 103 -12.45 -20.62 -11.45
N ALA A 104 -11.18 -20.76 -11.81
CA ALA A 104 -10.66 -21.97 -12.46
C ALA A 104 -10.33 -23.06 -11.42
N PHE A 105 -9.98 -22.64 -10.20
CA PHE A 105 -9.66 -23.53 -9.09
C PHE A 105 -10.04 -22.87 -7.76
N SER A 106 -10.47 -23.67 -6.79
CA SER A 106 -10.77 -23.18 -5.44
C SER A 106 -10.38 -24.24 -4.41
N MET A 107 -9.91 -23.78 -3.25
CA MET A 107 -9.53 -24.63 -2.13
C MET A 107 -9.79 -23.91 -0.80
N PRO A 108 -10.10 -24.64 0.28
CA PRO A 108 -9.98 -24.07 1.61
C PRO A 108 -8.52 -23.76 1.91
N VAL A 109 -8.24 -22.67 2.62
CA VAL A 109 -6.93 -22.41 3.22
C VAL A 109 -6.70 -23.49 4.29
N PRO A 110 -5.69 -24.37 4.15
CA PRO A 110 -5.47 -25.46 5.09
C PRO A 110 -5.15 -24.98 6.51
N GLU A 111 -5.66 -25.68 7.53
CA GLU A 111 -5.48 -25.34 8.95
C GLU A 111 -4.01 -25.26 9.40
N GLN A 112 -3.13 -26.00 8.74
CA GLN A 112 -1.69 -26.00 9.02
C GLN A 112 -0.94 -24.81 8.40
N TRP A 113 -1.58 -24.00 7.53
CA TRP A 113 -0.95 -22.81 6.98
C TRP A 113 -0.87 -21.73 8.05
N ARG A 114 0.36 -21.45 8.47
CA ARG A 114 0.68 -20.38 9.42
C ARG A 114 0.53 -19.00 8.78
N SER A 115 0.44 -17.97 9.60
CA SER A 115 0.43 -16.60 9.07
C SER A 115 1.67 -16.32 8.22
N GLY A 116 1.48 -15.62 7.10
CA GLY A 116 2.54 -15.39 6.13
C GLY A 116 2.09 -14.75 4.84
N CYS A 117 3.07 -14.31 4.07
CA CYS A 117 2.92 -13.98 2.65
C CYS A 117 3.06 -15.25 1.82
N TYR A 118 2.13 -15.45 0.88
CA TYR A 118 2.10 -16.61 0.00
C TYR A 118 2.14 -16.17 -1.46
N ILE A 119 2.96 -16.86 -2.26
CA ILE A 119 3.02 -16.65 -3.70
C ILE A 119 2.54 -17.91 -4.40
N ALA A 120 1.43 -17.81 -5.12
CA ALA A 120 0.99 -18.82 -6.07
C ALA A 120 1.65 -18.55 -7.42
N THR A 121 2.54 -19.44 -7.87
CA THR A 121 3.07 -19.43 -9.23
C THR A 121 2.19 -20.32 -10.10
N VAL A 122 1.53 -19.71 -11.08
CA VAL A 122 0.69 -20.38 -12.08
C VAL A 122 1.48 -20.52 -13.37
N ARG A 123 1.60 -21.73 -13.91
CA ARG A 123 2.33 -22.02 -15.15
C ARG A 123 1.42 -22.72 -16.13
N MET A 124 1.42 -22.28 -17.38
CA MET A 124 0.73 -23.00 -18.45
C MET A 124 1.45 -24.32 -18.74
N THR A 125 0.69 -25.41 -18.89
CA THR A 125 1.20 -26.76 -19.14
C THR A 125 0.76 -27.27 -20.52
N GLY A 126 1.52 -28.22 -21.10
CA GLY A 126 1.13 -28.90 -22.35
C GLY A 126 1.38 -28.11 -23.65
N SER A 127 2.11 -26.98 -23.59
CA SER A 127 2.57 -26.24 -24.77
C SER A 127 4.08 -26.03 -24.73
N ASP A 128 4.73 -26.01 -25.89
CA ASP A 128 6.20 -25.82 -26.03
C ASP A 128 6.69 -24.42 -25.57
N GLN A 129 5.78 -23.49 -25.26
CA GLN A 129 6.10 -22.15 -24.76
C GLN A 129 5.55 -21.97 -23.35
N ALA A 130 6.45 -21.72 -22.38
CA ALA A 130 6.11 -21.64 -20.96
C ALA A 130 5.75 -20.21 -20.54
N ALA A 131 4.45 -19.89 -20.48
CA ALA A 131 3.96 -18.68 -19.81
C ALA A 131 3.77 -18.95 -18.31
N ALA A 132 4.09 -17.97 -17.46
CA ALA A 132 3.89 -18.05 -16.02
C ALA A 132 3.52 -16.69 -15.42
N THR A 133 2.74 -16.73 -14.34
CA THR A 133 2.44 -15.56 -13.51
C THR A 133 2.56 -15.91 -12.03
N SER A 134 2.67 -14.89 -11.18
CA SER A 134 2.72 -15.04 -9.73
C SER A 134 1.64 -14.18 -9.08
N ILE A 135 0.91 -14.75 -8.14
CA ILE A 135 -0.18 -14.10 -7.41
C ILE A 135 0.20 -14.08 -5.93
N LEU A 136 0.33 -12.88 -5.37
CA LEU A 136 0.59 -12.67 -3.94
C LEU A 136 -0.75 -12.62 -3.19
N PHE A 137 -0.81 -13.32 -2.07
CA PHE A 137 -1.87 -13.20 -1.07
C PHE A 137 -1.30 -13.43 0.33
N VAL A 138 -2.07 -13.07 1.35
CA VAL A 138 -1.71 -13.20 2.76
C VAL A 138 -2.62 -14.22 3.42
N VAL A 139 -2.03 -15.05 4.27
CA VAL A 139 -2.79 -15.80 5.27
C VAL A 139 -2.59 -15.14 6.62
N ARG A 140 -3.68 -14.67 7.22
CA ARG A 140 -3.73 -14.12 8.56
C ARG A 140 -3.67 -15.22 9.60
N SER A 141 -3.23 -14.87 10.80
CA SER A 141 -3.28 -15.77 11.94
C SER A 141 -4.73 -16.10 12.31
N SER A 142 -5.06 -17.38 12.43
CA SER A 142 -6.34 -17.84 13.01
C SER A 142 -6.40 -17.69 14.53
N THR A 143 -5.26 -17.38 15.16
CA THR A 143 -5.15 -17.06 16.58
C THR A 143 -4.27 -15.82 16.77
N PRO A 144 -4.78 -14.62 16.40
CA PRO A 144 -4.01 -13.37 16.44
C PRO A 144 -3.31 -13.16 17.79
N GLY A 145 -2.05 -12.76 17.76
CA GLY A 145 -1.30 -12.45 18.97
C GLY A 145 -0.80 -13.67 19.76
N LYS A 146 -1.11 -14.91 19.36
CA LYS A 146 -0.75 -16.12 20.12
C LYS A 146 0.73 -16.47 19.97
N ASN A 147 1.23 -16.48 18.72
CA ASN A 147 2.61 -16.89 18.40
C ASN A 147 3.54 -15.70 18.12
N SER A 148 2.97 -14.50 17.91
CA SER A 148 3.68 -13.26 17.64
C SER A 148 2.97 -12.11 18.34
N LYS A 149 3.72 -11.11 18.82
CA LYS A 149 3.17 -9.80 19.23
C LYS A 149 3.39 -8.70 18.20
N VAL A 150 3.90 -9.07 17.03
CA VAL A 150 4.15 -8.19 15.89
C VAL A 150 3.20 -8.52 14.75
N LEU A 151 2.55 -7.51 14.20
CA LEU A 151 1.78 -7.56 12.97
C LEU A 151 2.49 -6.75 11.89
N LEU A 152 2.85 -7.38 10.76
CA LEU A 152 3.26 -6.66 9.56
C LEU A 152 2.06 -6.49 8.63
N GLN A 153 1.71 -5.25 8.35
CA GLN A 153 0.70 -4.90 7.35
C GLN A 153 1.38 -4.61 6.00
N LEU A 154 0.98 -5.34 4.96
CA LEU A 154 1.46 -5.13 3.59
C LEU A 154 0.74 -3.96 2.90
N ALA A 155 1.49 -3.25 2.07
CA ALA A 155 1.05 -2.08 1.29
C ALA A 155 0.25 -2.46 0.01
N THR A 156 -0.69 -3.40 0.12
CA THR A 156 -1.45 -3.94 -1.03
C THR A 156 -2.30 -2.91 -1.76
N ASN A 157 -2.77 -1.85 -1.07
CA ASN A 157 -3.48 -0.75 -1.71
C ASN A 157 -2.57 -0.02 -2.69
N THR A 158 -1.31 0.23 -2.30
CA THR A 158 -0.29 0.81 -3.18
C THR A 158 0.00 -0.10 -4.37
N TYR A 159 0.10 -1.41 -4.18
CA TYR A 159 0.32 -2.33 -5.31
C TYR A 159 -0.78 -2.21 -6.36
N ASN A 160 -2.03 -2.15 -5.92
CA ASN A 160 -3.17 -2.02 -6.82
C ASN A 160 -3.22 -0.63 -7.48
N ALA A 161 -2.94 0.44 -6.72
CA ALA A 161 -2.89 1.81 -7.22
C ALA A 161 -1.89 2.00 -8.38
N TYR A 162 -0.73 1.32 -8.31
CA TYR A 162 0.30 1.38 -9.35
C TYR A 162 0.11 0.36 -10.48
N THR A 163 -0.79 -0.62 -10.34
CA THR A 163 -1.03 -1.63 -11.37
C THR A 163 -1.81 -1.03 -12.54
N ASN A 164 -1.25 -1.15 -13.76
CA ASN A 164 -1.87 -0.71 -15.01
C ASN A 164 -2.49 -1.85 -15.83
N TRP A 165 -2.45 -3.09 -15.32
CA TRP A 165 -3.10 -4.22 -15.98
C TRP A 165 -4.60 -3.95 -16.13
N GLY A 166 -5.14 -4.19 -17.33
CA GLY A 166 -6.53 -3.86 -17.66
C GLY A 166 -6.73 -2.39 -18.04
N GLY A 167 -5.66 -1.68 -18.42
CA GLY A 167 -5.69 -0.38 -19.08
C GLY A 167 -5.23 0.77 -18.19
N HIS A 168 -5.67 0.80 -16.93
CA HIS A 168 -5.51 1.98 -16.09
C HIS A 168 -4.92 1.69 -14.72
N SER A 169 -4.13 2.65 -14.22
CA SER A 169 -3.68 2.77 -12.83
C SER A 169 -4.15 4.11 -12.26
N LEU A 170 -3.84 4.40 -10.98
CA LEU A 170 -4.08 5.73 -10.41
C LEU A 170 -3.02 6.78 -10.85
N TYR A 171 -2.18 6.47 -11.85
CA TYR A 171 -1.13 7.34 -12.38
C TYR A 171 -1.19 7.43 -13.89
N ALA A 172 -1.31 8.65 -14.42
CA ALA A 172 -1.43 8.90 -15.86
C ALA A 172 -0.22 8.43 -16.69
N TYR A 173 1.00 8.48 -16.15
CA TYR A 173 2.20 8.01 -16.86
C TYR A 173 2.23 6.47 -17.00
N HIS A 174 1.47 5.78 -16.15
CA HIS A 174 1.39 4.32 -16.08
C HIS A 174 -0.02 3.88 -16.50
N ASP A 175 -0.47 4.39 -17.63
CA ASP A 175 -1.82 4.26 -18.17
C ASP A 175 -1.79 4.00 -19.68
N ARG A 176 -2.75 3.25 -20.20
CA ARG A 176 -2.88 2.96 -21.65
C ARG A 176 -3.15 4.22 -22.48
N ASP A 177 -3.96 5.12 -21.95
CA ASP A 177 -4.49 6.29 -22.66
C ASP A 177 -3.81 7.60 -22.20
N GLY A 178 -2.80 7.50 -21.33
CA GLY A 178 -2.12 8.64 -20.73
C GLY A 178 -3.00 9.43 -19.76
N LEU A 179 -4.06 8.80 -19.23
CA LEU A 179 -5.04 9.42 -18.35
C LEU A 179 -4.98 8.81 -16.96
N GLN A 180 -5.31 9.58 -15.93
CA GLN A 180 -5.35 9.03 -14.58
C GLN A 180 -6.66 8.23 -14.39
N GLY A 181 -6.56 6.97 -13.97
CA GLY A 181 -7.70 6.24 -13.45
C GLY A 181 -8.15 6.78 -12.09
N HIS A 182 -9.46 6.78 -11.83
CA HIS A 182 -10.02 7.20 -10.54
C HIS A 182 -10.53 6.05 -9.68
N ARG A 183 -10.52 4.84 -10.23
CA ARG A 183 -11.01 3.62 -9.61
C ARG A 183 -10.19 2.44 -10.07
N VAL A 184 -9.74 1.62 -9.12
CA VAL A 184 -8.95 0.41 -9.38
C VAL A 184 -9.53 -0.80 -8.63
N SER A 185 -9.80 -1.89 -9.34
CA SER A 185 -10.31 -3.14 -8.79
C SER A 185 -9.17 -4.03 -8.30
N PHE A 186 -9.42 -4.78 -7.24
CA PHE A 186 -8.58 -5.90 -6.81
C PHE A 186 -8.88 -7.20 -7.57
N GLN A 187 -9.99 -7.27 -8.31
CA GLN A 187 -10.41 -8.44 -9.11
C GLN A 187 -9.73 -8.47 -10.48
N ARG A 188 -8.41 -8.26 -10.49
CA ARG A 188 -7.56 -8.25 -11.68
C ARG A 188 -6.14 -8.70 -11.32
N PRO A 189 -5.32 -9.16 -12.29
CA PRO A 189 -3.90 -9.38 -12.08
C PRO A 189 -3.20 -8.12 -11.55
N ILE A 190 -2.54 -8.24 -10.39
CA ILE A 190 -1.84 -7.13 -9.71
C ILE A 190 -0.33 -7.38 -9.75
N SER A 191 0.40 -6.35 -10.16
CA SER A 191 1.86 -6.30 -10.04
C SER A 191 2.20 -5.79 -8.64
N SER A 192 2.85 -6.61 -7.83
CA SER A 192 3.20 -6.24 -6.46
C SER A 192 4.58 -5.59 -6.36
N GLN A 193 4.77 -4.72 -5.36
CA GLN A 193 6.07 -4.13 -5.01
C GLN A 193 6.77 -4.87 -3.86
N PHE A 194 6.15 -5.95 -3.36
CA PHE A 194 6.57 -6.76 -2.22
C PHE A 194 8.06 -7.15 -2.24
N ALA A 195 8.58 -7.52 -3.41
CA ALA A 195 9.97 -7.95 -3.56
C ALA A 195 11.00 -6.83 -3.30
N LYS A 196 10.59 -5.57 -3.35
CA LYS A 196 11.48 -4.42 -3.17
C LYS A 196 11.78 -4.13 -1.69
N TRP A 197 10.75 -4.14 -0.83
CA TRP A 197 10.88 -3.65 0.55
C TRP A 197 10.39 -4.64 1.61
N GLU A 198 9.15 -5.11 1.53
CA GLU A 198 8.62 -6.02 2.56
C GLU A 198 9.31 -7.38 2.56
N LEU A 199 9.59 -7.96 1.39
CA LEU A 199 10.29 -9.26 1.35
C LEU A 199 11.70 -9.20 1.96
N PRO A 200 12.58 -8.23 1.62
CA PRO A 200 13.86 -8.10 2.30
C PRO A 200 13.74 -7.89 3.82
N PHE A 201 12.77 -7.10 4.27
CA PHE A 201 12.51 -6.92 5.71
C PHE A 201 12.12 -8.25 6.37
N ILE A 202 11.17 -8.99 5.78
CA ILE A 202 10.70 -10.28 6.27
C ILE A 202 11.84 -11.29 6.32
N GLN A 203 12.63 -11.38 5.26
CA GLN A 203 13.78 -12.28 5.18
C GLN A 203 14.78 -11.99 6.30
N TRP A 204 15.10 -10.72 6.53
CA TRP A 204 15.96 -10.32 7.63
C TRP A 204 15.35 -10.67 8.98
N ALA A 205 14.08 -10.32 9.21
CA ALA A 205 13.41 -10.49 10.49
C ALA A 205 13.29 -11.98 10.87
N GLU A 206 12.80 -12.82 9.97
CA GLU A 206 12.68 -14.26 10.20
C GLU A 206 14.05 -14.95 10.33
N THR A 207 15.09 -14.45 9.64
CA THR A 207 16.47 -14.95 9.80
C THR A 207 17.04 -14.61 11.18
N ASN A 208 16.66 -13.46 11.74
CA ASN A 208 17.06 -13.02 13.08
C ASN A 208 16.12 -13.53 14.20
N GLY A 209 15.18 -14.41 13.88
CA GLY A 209 14.34 -15.09 14.88
C GLY A 209 13.08 -14.34 15.29
N TYR A 210 12.74 -13.23 14.63
CA TYR A 210 11.50 -12.50 14.91
C TYR A 210 10.30 -13.27 14.33
N ALA A 211 9.34 -13.59 15.20
CA ALA A 211 8.02 -14.06 14.78
C ALA A 211 7.14 -12.87 14.41
N ILE A 212 6.46 -12.96 13.26
CA ILE A 212 5.61 -11.91 12.70
C ILE A 212 4.33 -12.57 12.20
N ASP A 213 3.18 -11.99 12.54
CA ASP A 213 1.90 -12.28 11.87
C ASP A 213 1.66 -11.22 10.79
N TYR A 214 0.86 -11.53 9.78
CA TYR A 214 0.73 -10.75 8.56
C TYR A 214 -0.72 -10.36 8.28
N ALA A 215 -0.91 -9.17 7.72
CA ALA A 215 -2.18 -8.65 7.23
C ALA A 215 -1.96 -7.83 5.95
N VAL A 216 -3.02 -7.60 5.19
CA VAL A 216 -3.04 -6.60 4.10
C VAL A 216 -3.61 -5.27 4.62
N ASN A 217 -3.37 -4.15 3.94
CA ASN A 217 -3.92 -2.84 4.30
C ASN A 217 -5.40 -2.89 4.71
N LEU A 218 -6.26 -3.49 3.86
CA LEU A 218 -7.71 -3.52 4.08
C LEU A 218 -8.15 -4.33 5.29
N ASP A 219 -7.31 -5.22 5.85
CA ASP A 219 -7.62 -5.89 7.10
C ASP A 219 -7.74 -4.89 8.26
N LEU A 220 -7.06 -3.74 8.21
CA LEU A 220 -7.22 -2.70 9.24
C LEU A 220 -8.59 -2.03 9.18
N GLN A 221 -9.31 -2.12 8.06
CA GLN A 221 -10.69 -1.62 7.93
C GLN A 221 -11.72 -2.70 8.22
N TYR A 222 -11.55 -3.90 7.65
CA TYR A 222 -12.56 -4.96 7.72
C TYR A 222 -12.39 -5.91 8.90
N HIS A 223 -11.19 -5.92 9.49
CA HIS A 223 -10.82 -6.77 10.62
C HIS A 223 -10.05 -6.01 11.71
N PRO A 224 -10.49 -4.81 12.14
CA PRO A 224 -9.75 -4.01 13.11
C PRO A 224 -9.62 -4.70 14.48
N GLU A 225 -10.50 -5.65 14.79
CA GLU A 225 -10.45 -6.45 16.00
C GLU A 225 -9.13 -7.22 16.17
N ILE A 226 -8.36 -7.45 15.10
CA ILE A 226 -7.07 -8.13 15.19
C ILE A 226 -6.01 -7.28 15.90
N LEU A 227 -6.10 -5.94 15.80
CA LEU A 227 -5.06 -5.02 16.27
C LEU A 227 -4.80 -5.16 17.78
N GLN A 228 -5.86 -5.36 18.57
CA GLN A 228 -5.78 -5.46 20.04
C GLN A 228 -4.88 -6.60 20.52
N HIS A 229 -4.61 -7.60 19.68
CA HIS A 229 -3.83 -8.79 20.03
C HIS A 229 -2.32 -8.60 19.87
N TYR A 230 -1.90 -7.53 19.18
CA TYR A 230 -0.51 -7.21 18.91
C TYR A 230 -0.02 -6.04 19.77
N ASN A 231 1.29 -6.00 20.01
CA ASN A 231 1.94 -4.91 20.72
C ASN A 231 2.64 -3.95 19.75
N LEU A 232 3.02 -4.45 18.57
CA LEU A 232 3.68 -3.68 17.53
C LEU A 232 3.02 -3.94 16.17
N VAL A 233 2.63 -2.88 15.48
CA VAL A 233 2.26 -2.90 14.06
C VAL A 233 3.40 -2.33 13.23
N LEU A 234 3.73 -2.99 12.13
CA LEU A 234 4.78 -2.59 11.20
C LEU A 234 4.16 -2.18 9.85
N SER A 235 4.70 -1.11 9.28
CA SER A 235 4.52 -0.71 7.89
C SER A 235 5.89 -0.49 7.28
N VAL A 236 6.14 -1.10 6.11
CA VAL A 236 7.48 -1.20 5.50
C VAL A 236 7.41 -0.82 4.03
N GLY A 237 8.36 0.00 3.58
CA GLY A 237 8.50 0.33 2.16
C GLY A 237 7.63 1.49 1.73
N HIS A 238 6.62 1.22 0.90
CA HIS A 238 5.83 2.25 0.23
C HIS A 238 4.32 2.07 0.46
N ASP A 239 3.85 2.61 1.57
CA ASP A 239 2.49 2.43 2.07
C ASP A 239 1.63 3.69 1.88
N GLU A 240 1.42 4.06 0.62
CA GLU A 240 0.92 5.37 0.18
C GLU A 240 -0.61 5.56 0.30
N TYR A 241 -1.41 4.50 0.13
CA TYR A 241 -2.88 4.61 -0.05
C TYR A 241 -3.68 4.04 1.14
N TRP A 242 -4.37 4.92 1.85
CA TRP A 242 -5.08 4.58 3.09
C TRP A 242 -6.52 5.05 3.08
N SER A 243 -7.45 4.20 3.53
CA SER A 243 -8.82 4.63 3.80
C SER A 243 -8.92 5.34 5.15
N SER A 244 -9.99 6.13 5.33
CA SER A 244 -10.30 6.75 6.62
C SER A 244 -10.41 5.70 7.73
N GLU A 245 -11.14 4.62 7.47
CA GLU A 245 -11.39 3.57 8.45
C GLU A 245 -10.10 2.85 8.88
N MET A 246 -9.18 2.55 7.95
CA MET A 246 -7.87 1.99 8.30
C MET A 246 -7.09 2.92 9.23
N ARG A 247 -7.05 4.21 8.88
CA ARG A 247 -6.32 5.23 9.63
C ARG A 247 -6.92 5.43 11.02
N ASP A 248 -8.24 5.54 11.12
CA ASP A 248 -8.97 5.70 12.38
C ASP A 248 -8.67 4.53 13.33
N ASN A 249 -8.71 3.30 12.83
CA ASN A 249 -8.46 2.11 13.64
C ASN A 249 -7.01 2.04 14.13
N LEU A 250 -6.03 2.45 13.31
CA LEU A 250 -4.63 2.47 13.72
C LEU A 250 -4.32 3.60 14.71
N GLU A 251 -4.90 4.80 14.51
CA GLU A 251 -4.77 5.92 15.45
C GLU A 251 -5.41 5.59 16.81
N GLN A 252 -6.55 4.91 16.81
CA GLN A 252 -7.19 4.42 18.04
C GLN A 252 -6.31 3.36 18.72
N TYR A 253 -5.76 2.40 17.97
CA TYR A 253 -4.82 1.41 18.51
C TYR A 253 -3.59 2.07 19.17
N ILE A 254 -3.02 3.11 18.56
CA ILE A 254 -1.93 3.89 19.16
C ILE A 254 -2.39 4.55 20.46
N THR A 255 -3.55 5.21 20.43
CA THR A 255 -4.15 5.85 21.61
C THR A 255 -4.35 4.86 22.77
N ASP A 256 -4.70 3.61 22.46
CA ASP A 256 -4.92 2.53 23.42
C ASP A 256 -3.62 1.86 23.91
N GLY A 257 -2.44 2.42 23.57
CA GLY A 257 -1.15 1.93 24.03
C GLY A 257 -0.42 0.99 23.07
N GLY A 258 -0.95 0.80 21.86
CA GLY A 258 -0.32 0.02 20.81
C GLY A 258 0.88 0.73 20.17
N ASN A 259 1.98 0.03 19.93
CA ASN A 259 3.16 0.60 19.28
C ASN A 259 3.08 0.43 17.76
N VAL A 260 3.67 1.38 17.02
CA VAL A 260 3.78 1.31 15.55
C VAL A 260 5.20 1.68 15.11
N ALA A 261 5.73 0.94 14.14
CA ALA A 261 6.96 1.34 13.45
C ALA A 261 6.74 1.43 11.95
N PHE A 262 6.92 2.65 11.42
CA PHE A 262 6.91 2.97 10.01
C PHE A 262 8.34 2.93 9.47
N PHE A 263 8.76 1.79 8.94
CA PHE A 263 9.97 1.68 8.11
C PHE A 263 9.64 1.99 6.65
N SER A 264 8.95 3.12 6.44
CA SER A 264 8.26 3.50 5.21
C SER A 264 8.45 5.00 4.93
N GLY A 265 8.23 5.38 3.68
CA GLY A 265 8.20 6.76 3.19
C GLY A 265 7.00 6.97 2.26
N ASN A 266 6.62 8.23 2.03
CA ASN A 266 5.35 8.60 1.38
C ASN A 266 4.15 7.89 2.03
N THR A 267 4.22 7.72 3.35
CA THR A 267 3.30 6.87 4.09
C THR A 267 1.98 7.60 4.31
N CYS A 268 0.86 6.94 4.01
CA CYS A 268 -0.48 7.50 4.20
C CYS A 268 -0.67 8.84 3.44
N CYS A 269 -0.09 8.97 2.25
CA CYS A 269 -0.15 10.22 1.48
C CYS A 269 -1.53 10.45 0.85
N TRP A 270 -2.10 9.43 0.21
CA TRP A 270 -3.41 9.52 -0.44
C TRP A 270 -4.51 8.91 0.43
N GLN A 271 -5.57 9.68 0.65
CA GLN A 271 -6.84 9.15 1.11
C GLN A 271 -7.53 8.42 -0.04
N VAL A 272 -7.96 7.18 0.20
CA VAL A 272 -8.81 6.39 -0.70
C VAL A 272 -10.16 6.09 -0.07
N ARG A 273 -11.13 5.76 -0.92
CA ARG A 273 -12.39 5.16 -0.47
C ARG A 273 -12.49 3.74 -0.98
N CYS A 274 -12.87 2.83 -0.09
CA CYS A 274 -13.17 1.44 -0.45
C CYS A 274 -14.57 1.37 -1.05
N GLU A 275 -14.70 0.66 -2.17
CA GLU A 275 -15.96 0.36 -2.85
C GLU A 275 -16.15 -1.15 -2.97
N ASP A 276 -17.38 -1.57 -3.28
CA ASP A 276 -17.75 -2.98 -3.51
C ASP A 276 -17.25 -3.92 -2.40
N ASN A 277 -17.42 -3.50 -1.14
CA ASN A 277 -16.96 -4.24 0.04
C ASN A 277 -15.46 -4.60 0.00
N GLY A 278 -14.62 -3.66 -0.47
CA GLY A 278 -13.17 -3.80 -0.49
C GLY A 278 -12.63 -4.40 -1.78
N GLN A 279 -13.48 -4.62 -2.79
CA GLN A 279 -13.05 -5.12 -4.10
C GLN A 279 -12.51 -4.03 -5.03
N ALA A 280 -12.69 -2.75 -4.68
CA ALA A 280 -12.10 -1.64 -5.42
C ALA A 280 -11.74 -0.47 -4.52
N LEU A 281 -10.79 0.35 -4.99
CA LEU A 281 -10.43 1.63 -4.40
C LEU A 281 -10.77 2.76 -5.36
N THR A 282 -11.28 3.86 -4.81
CA THR A 282 -11.47 5.13 -5.52
C THR A 282 -10.49 6.17 -4.99
N CYS A 283 -9.81 6.87 -5.90
CA CYS A 283 -8.91 7.97 -5.61
C CYS A 283 -8.95 9.01 -6.73
N TRP A 284 -9.33 10.23 -6.38
CA TRP A 284 -9.37 11.36 -7.32
C TRP A 284 -8.04 12.12 -7.38
N LYS A 285 -7.13 11.90 -6.42
CA LYS A 285 -5.81 12.53 -6.33
C LYS A 285 -5.87 14.03 -6.58
N GLN A 286 -5.16 14.56 -7.59
CA GLN A 286 -5.14 15.98 -7.94
C GLN A 286 -6.49 16.48 -8.50
N TRP A 287 -7.36 15.58 -8.96
CA TRP A 287 -8.69 15.88 -9.51
C TRP A 287 -9.78 15.89 -8.43
N TYR A 288 -9.44 16.32 -7.21
CA TYR A 288 -10.36 16.33 -6.07
C TYR A 288 -11.63 17.17 -6.31
N ASN A 289 -11.57 18.16 -7.21
CA ASN A 289 -12.70 19.02 -7.57
C ASN A 289 -13.73 18.33 -8.47
N THR A 290 -13.37 17.20 -9.09
CA THR A 290 -14.27 16.32 -9.85
C THR A 290 -14.68 15.09 -9.06
N ASP A 291 -14.14 14.88 -7.86
CA ASP A 291 -14.61 13.87 -6.91
C ASP A 291 -16.12 14.09 -6.66
N PRO A 292 -16.99 13.07 -6.82
CA PRO A 292 -18.43 13.21 -6.57
C PRO A 292 -18.77 13.76 -5.18
N LEU A 293 -17.89 13.57 -4.18
CA LEU A 293 -18.09 14.12 -2.84
C LEU A 293 -17.75 15.62 -2.73
N PHE A 294 -17.07 16.23 -3.70
CA PHE A 294 -16.53 17.59 -3.60
C PHE A 294 -17.58 18.66 -3.29
N ARG A 295 -18.74 18.60 -3.95
CA ARG A 295 -19.78 19.65 -3.87
C ARG A 295 -20.88 19.36 -2.86
N VAL A 296 -21.12 18.08 -2.57
CA VAL A 296 -22.35 17.63 -1.88
C VAL A 296 -22.04 16.74 -0.67
N GLY A 297 -20.80 16.27 -0.54
CA GLY A 297 -20.40 15.33 0.49
C GLY A 297 -19.55 15.98 1.59
N ASP A 298 -19.17 15.13 2.54
CA ASP A 298 -18.18 15.49 3.56
C ASP A 298 -16.80 15.63 2.89
N GLN A 299 -16.26 16.85 2.91
CA GLN A 299 -14.96 17.15 2.33
C GLN A 299 -13.81 16.40 3.03
N LYS A 300 -14.01 15.96 4.27
CA LYS A 300 -13.04 15.12 4.99
C LYS A 300 -12.87 13.75 4.35
N LYS A 301 -13.82 13.30 3.53
CA LYS A 301 -13.80 12.01 2.82
C LYS A 301 -13.41 12.12 1.35
N LEU A 302 -12.94 13.29 0.90
CA LEU A 302 -12.38 13.41 -0.45
C LEU A 302 -11.19 12.45 -0.61
N SER A 303 -11.09 11.81 -1.75
CA SER A 303 -10.02 10.83 -1.99
C SER A 303 -8.84 11.52 -2.69
N THR A 304 -8.22 12.43 -1.94
CA THR A 304 -7.04 13.20 -2.30
C THR A 304 -6.05 13.17 -1.14
N LEU A 305 -5.05 14.04 -1.11
CA LEU A 305 -4.03 14.04 -0.07
C LEU A 305 -4.62 14.22 1.31
N TRP A 306 -4.13 13.47 2.28
CA TRP A 306 -4.51 13.63 3.68
C TRP A 306 -4.22 15.05 4.21
N SER A 307 -3.09 15.62 3.80
CA SER A 307 -2.69 16.99 4.09
C SER A 307 -3.40 18.07 3.26
N HIS A 308 -4.25 17.71 2.30
CA HIS A 308 -5.00 18.71 1.52
C HIS A 308 -5.85 19.57 2.46
N HIS A 309 -5.86 20.90 2.28
CA HIS A 309 -6.51 21.84 3.20
C HIS A 309 -8.01 21.59 3.44
N LEU A 310 -8.71 20.93 2.51
CA LEU A 310 -10.11 20.52 2.68
C LEU A 310 -10.27 19.32 3.63
N ILE A 311 -9.32 18.37 3.60
CA ILE A 311 -9.27 17.22 4.50
C ILE A 311 -8.62 17.63 5.83
N GLY A 312 -7.50 18.35 5.81
CA GLY A 312 -6.87 18.94 6.99
C GLY A 312 -6.56 17.92 8.08
N ARG A 313 -6.06 16.75 7.68
CA ARG A 313 -5.63 15.66 8.59
C ARG A 313 -4.30 15.12 8.07
N PRO A 314 -3.21 15.92 8.14
CA PRO A 314 -1.92 15.56 7.55
C PRO A 314 -1.35 14.26 8.13
N GLU A 315 -0.51 13.61 7.34
CA GLU A 315 0.17 12.35 7.63
C GLU A 315 0.97 12.43 8.94
N ASN A 316 1.55 13.61 9.22
CA ASN A 316 2.28 13.93 10.44
C ASN A 316 1.51 13.57 11.72
N GLU A 317 0.17 13.71 11.76
CA GLU A 317 -0.63 13.39 12.95
C GLU A 317 -0.64 11.88 13.29
N LEU A 318 -0.34 11.03 12.32
CA LEU A 318 -0.24 9.56 12.46
C LEU A 318 1.21 9.10 12.62
N THR A 319 2.09 9.51 11.73
CA THR A 319 3.45 8.95 11.62
C THR A 319 4.51 9.83 12.30
N GLY A 320 4.17 11.07 12.65
CA GLY A 320 5.10 12.13 13.06
C GLY A 320 5.76 12.87 11.89
N VAL A 321 5.64 12.37 10.66
CA VAL A 321 6.30 12.90 9.45
C VAL A 321 5.45 12.71 8.20
N GLY A 322 5.42 13.67 7.28
CA GLY A 322 4.64 13.59 6.04
C GLY A 322 5.47 13.87 4.81
N PHE A 323 5.00 13.37 3.68
CA PHE A 323 5.66 13.50 2.38
C PHE A 323 5.89 14.97 1.98
N LEU A 324 4.94 15.85 2.33
CA LEU A 324 5.02 17.28 2.07
C LEU A 324 6.34 17.88 2.59
N TRP A 325 6.78 17.51 3.79
CA TRP A 325 8.00 18.02 4.41
C TRP A 325 9.25 17.20 4.15
N GLY A 326 9.14 16.13 3.37
CA GLY A 326 10.27 15.35 2.85
C GLY A 326 10.45 15.58 1.35
N GLY A 327 9.90 14.68 0.53
CA GLY A 327 9.99 14.67 -0.92
C GLY A 327 10.86 13.52 -1.44
N TYR A 328 11.70 13.78 -2.43
CA TYR A 328 12.53 12.76 -3.07
C TYR A 328 14.01 12.87 -2.68
N HIS A 329 14.67 11.71 -2.61
CA HIS A 329 16.12 11.57 -2.55
C HIS A 329 16.52 10.40 -3.45
N LYS A 330 17.60 10.54 -4.23
CA LYS A 330 18.00 9.57 -5.27
C LYS A 330 16.90 9.27 -6.30
N SER A 331 15.97 10.20 -6.50
CA SER A 331 14.82 10.02 -7.38
C SER A 331 14.32 11.34 -7.96
N HIS A 332 13.62 11.27 -9.10
CA HIS A 332 13.02 12.42 -9.80
C HIS A 332 13.98 13.61 -9.98
N GLY A 333 15.26 13.32 -10.22
CA GLY A 333 16.31 14.32 -10.39
C GLY A 333 16.73 15.03 -9.08
N GLN A 334 16.23 14.60 -7.93
CA GLN A 334 16.52 15.20 -6.63
C GLN A 334 17.61 14.41 -5.91
N PHE A 335 18.68 15.11 -5.52
CA PHE A 335 19.82 14.55 -4.78
C PHE A 335 20.39 13.26 -5.40
N MET A 336 20.49 13.18 -6.73
CA MET A 336 21.00 11.99 -7.43
C MET A 336 22.45 11.65 -7.03
N ASP A 337 23.25 12.66 -6.66
CA ASP A 337 24.61 12.50 -6.15
C ASP A 337 24.70 12.52 -4.62
N GLY A 338 23.56 12.56 -3.91
CA GLY A 338 23.53 12.58 -2.45
C GLY A 338 24.03 11.28 -1.80
N ASP A 339 24.33 11.32 -0.51
CA ASP A 339 24.86 10.12 0.18
C ASP A 339 23.80 9.06 0.48
N ALA A 340 22.50 9.38 0.37
CA ALA A 340 21.39 8.51 0.76
C ALA A 340 21.53 7.94 2.19
N ALA A 341 21.99 8.79 3.11
CA ALA A 341 22.38 8.44 4.48
C ALA A 341 21.78 9.41 5.49
N PHE A 342 21.41 8.88 6.66
CA PHE A 342 20.94 9.69 7.78
C PHE A 342 22.12 10.30 8.54
N LYS A 343 22.04 11.60 8.85
CA LYS A 343 22.92 12.30 9.78
C LYS A 343 22.30 12.27 11.19
N VAL A 344 23.01 11.70 12.16
CA VAL A 344 22.56 11.56 13.56
C VAL A 344 22.59 12.88 14.31
N HIS A 345 21.51 13.18 15.05
CA HIS A 345 21.38 14.39 15.87
C HIS A 345 21.38 14.09 17.37
N ARG A 346 20.72 13.02 17.80
CA ARG A 346 20.52 12.69 19.22
C ARG A 346 20.99 11.25 19.51
N PRO A 347 22.31 10.99 19.56
CA PRO A 347 22.86 9.63 19.66
C PRO A 347 22.56 8.93 20.99
N ASP A 348 22.28 9.67 22.06
CA ASP A 348 21.99 9.09 23.38
C ASP A 348 20.58 8.49 23.50
N HIS A 349 19.75 8.63 22.46
CA HIS A 349 18.42 8.04 22.43
C HIS A 349 18.50 6.51 22.30
N TRP A 350 17.63 5.77 23.00
CA TRP A 350 17.62 4.29 23.03
C TRP A 350 17.61 3.64 21.65
N LEU A 351 17.06 4.33 20.65
CA LEU A 351 17.02 3.85 19.27
C LEU A 351 18.44 3.55 18.72
N PHE A 352 19.46 4.27 19.16
CA PHE A 352 20.86 4.11 18.73
C PHE A 352 21.71 3.26 19.69
N GLU A 353 21.12 2.65 20.72
CA GLU A 353 21.85 1.80 21.65
C GLU A 353 22.59 0.68 20.91
N GLY A 354 23.87 0.48 21.22
CA GLY A 354 24.71 -0.55 20.58
C GLY A 354 25.20 -0.22 19.15
N THR A 355 24.99 0.99 18.63
CA THR A 355 25.42 1.38 17.27
C THR A 355 26.79 2.08 17.20
N ASP A 356 27.33 2.53 18.35
CA ASP A 356 28.49 3.42 18.47
C ASP A 356 28.38 4.77 17.71
N LEU A 357 27.21 5.10 17.17
CA LEU A 357 26.98 6.33 16.42
C LEU A 357 27.03 7.54 17.35
N LYS A 358 27.74 8.57 16.89
CA LYS A 358 27.84 9.88 17.55
C LYS A 358 27.08 10.94 16.78
N GLN A 359 26.79 12.06 17.44
CA GLN A 359 26.21 13.23 16.77
C GLN A 359 27.04 13.61 15.54
N ASN A 360 26.35 13.93 14.45
CA ASN A 360 26.89 14.20 13.11
C ASN A 360 27.47 13.00 12.35
N ASN A 361 27.50 11.78 12.91
CA ASN A 361 27.81 10.59 12.11
C ASN A 361 26.74 10.38 11.04
N LYS A 362 27.15 9.76 9.93
CA LYS A 362 26.27 9.31 8.86
C LYS A 362 26.22 7.79 8.85
N PHE A 363 25.05 7.21 8.57
CA PHE A 363 24.90 5.75 8.41
C PHE A 363 23.97 5.38 7.25
N GLY A 364 24.15 4.17 6.71
CA GLY A 364 23.32 3.62 5.63
C GLY A 364 23.64 4.07 4.20
N SER A 365 24.70 4.85 3.99
CA SER A 365 25.07 5.36 2.65
C SER A 365 25.34 4.24 1.65
N LYS A 366 26.09 3.21 2.07
CA LYS A 366 26.49 2.08 1.22
C LYS A 366 25.29 1.37 0.60
N ASP A 367 24.21 1.24 1.36
CA ASP A 367 23.01 0.51 0.97
C ASP A 367 21.88 1.45 0.54
N THR A 368 22.15 2.76 0.43
CA THR A 368 21.20 3.78 -0.02
C THR A 368 19.87 3.72 0.73
N ILE A 369 19.92 3.85 2.07
CA ILE A 369 18.73 3.68 2.91
C ILE A 369 17.78 4.87 2.90
N VAL A 370 18.22 6.02 2.37
CA VAL A 370 17.36 7.21 2.19
C VAL A 370 17.03 7.40 0.71
N GLY A 371 15.73 7.39 0.42
CA GLY A 371 15.14 7.29 -0.90
C GLY A 371 14.02 6.26 -0.85
N TYR A 372 13.34 5.94 -1.93
CA TYR A 372 13.06 6.71 -3.15
C TYR A 372 12.21 7.95 -2.82
N GLU A 373 11.29 7.80 -1.87
CA GLU A 373 10.45 8.86 -1.29
C GLU A 373 10.69 8.97 0.21
N CYS A 374 10.58 10.20 0.72
CA CYS A 374 10.99 10.59 2.06
C CYS A 374 9.88 11.39 2.74
N ASP A 375 9.68 11.13 4.03
CA ASP A 375 8.73 11.87 4.87
C ASP A 375 9.50 12.71 5.91
N GLY A 376 9.02 13.92 6.16
CA GLY A 376 9.64 14.86 7.09
C GLY A 376 8.64 15.65 7.92
N CYS A 377 9.13 16.60 8.69
CA CYS A 377 8.31 17.60 9.38
C CYS A 377 8.91 18.99 9.19
N GLU A 378 8.14 20.02 9.53
CA GLU A 378 8.66 21.38 9.62
C GLU A 378 9.67 21.45 10.77
N LEU A 379 10.89 21.88 10.44
CA LEU A 379 12.00 21.95 11.37
C LEU A 379 12.44 23.40 11.62
N GLU A 380 12.75 23.70 12.87
CA GLU A 380 13.58 24.82 13.28
C GLU A 380 14.90 24.31 13.87
N TRP A 381 15.96 25.11 13.74
CA TRP A 381 17.29 24.74 14.21
C TRP A 381 17.70 25.61 15.40
N THR A 382 18.05 24.98 16.49
CA THR A 382 18.53 25.63 17.72
C THR A 382 19.79 24.92 18.18
N ASP A 383 20.86 25.69 18.37
CA ASP A 383 22.17 25.16 18.81
C ASP A 383 22.67 23.97 17.99
N GLY A 384 22.42 23.98 16.67
CA GLY A 384 22.86 22.94 15.74
C GLY A 384 22.03 21.66 15.76
N LEU A 385 20.90 21.61 16.49
CA LEU A 385 19.96 20.50 16.52
C LEU A 385 18.62 20.89 15.87
N PRO A 386 17.97 19.96 15.14
CA PRO A 386 16.65 20.18 14.59
C PRO A 386 15.56 19.88 15.63
N PHE A 387 14.52 20.72 15.65
CA PHE A 387 13.32 20.57 16.46
C PHE A 387 12.08 20.72 15.57
N PRO A 388 11.03 19.89 15.74
CA PRO A 388 9.77 20.07 15.03
C PRO A 388 9.09 21.37 15.49
N THR A 389 8.42 22.07 14.58
CA THR A 389 7.64 23.28 14.94
C THR A 389 6.21 22.97 15.37
N HIS A 390 5.76 21.73 15.16
CA HIS A 390 4.40 21.21 15.43
C HIS A 390 3.26 21.84 14.60
N ARG A 391 3.54 22.88 13.81
CA ARG A 391 2.52 23.60 13.01
C ARG A 391 1.92 22.78 11.86
N ASP A 392 2.60 21.71 11.47
CA ASP A 392 2.21 20.79 10.40
C ASP A 392 1.47 19.54 10.89
N GLY A 393 1.12 19.50 12.18
CA GLY A 393 0.45 18.34 12.81
C GLY A 393 1.42 17.33 13.43
N THR A 394 2.74 17.56 13.36
CA THR A 394 3.74 16.73 14.03
C THR A 394 3.52 16.75 15.55
N PRO A 395 3.36 15.58 16.24
CA PRO A 395 3.04 15.54 17.66
C PRO A 395 4.03 16.29 18.55
N GLU A 396 3.54 16.93 19.61
CA GLU A 396 4.35 17.68 20.59
C GLU A 396 5.46 16.83 21.24
N SER A 397 5.25 15.52 21.36
CA SER A 397 6.25 14.58 21.91
C SER A 397 7.28 14.09 20.88
N PHE A 398 7.19 14.53 19.62
CA PHE A 398 8.06 14.03 18.54
C PHE A 398 9.50 14.50 18.72
N THR A 399 10.43 13.55 18.72
CA THR A 399 11.86 13.78 18.80
C THR A 399 12.52 13.41 17.47
N VAL A 400 13.18 14.39 16.85
CA VAL A 400 13.96 14.19 15.61
C VAL A 400 15.30 13.54 15.95
N LEU A 401 15.59 12.35 15.44
CA LEU A 401 16.79 11.59 15.81
C LEU A 401 17.88 11.65 14.75
N ALA A 402 17.50 11.61 13.48
CA ALA A 402 18.42 11.79 12.37
C ALA A 402 17.69 12.38 11.16
N THR A 403 18.41 13.07 10.28
CA THR A 403 17.83 13.63 9.05
C THR A 403 18.70 13.40 7.82
N CYS A 404 18.08 13.40 6.65
CA CYS A 404 18.75 13.45 5.36
C CYS A 404 18.00 14.40 4.43
N PRO A 405 18.65 15.35 3.73
CA PRO A 405 17.94 16.30 2.87
C PRO A 405 17.10 15.61 1.80
N ALA A 406 15.86 16.05 1.62
CA ALA A 406 14.96 15.60 0.57
C ALA A 406 14.28 16.82 -0.06
N ARG A 407 13.82 16.69 -1.30
CA ARG A 407 13.15 17.79 -1.99
C ARG A 407 12.14 17.26 -2.98
N TRP A 408 11.06 18.02 -3.15
CA TRP A 408 10.11 17.79 -4.23
C TRP A 408 10.75 17.89 -5.61
N ALA A 409 10.29 17.06 -6.54
CA ALA A 409 10.56 17.27 -7.94
C ALA A 409 9.86 18.57 -8.37
N PRO A 410 10.49 19.44 -9.18
CA PRO A 410 9.90 20.71 -9.59
C PRO A 410 8.52 20.59 -10.24
N GLY A 411 8.21 19.49 -10.94
CA GLY A 411 6.90 19.26 -11.55
C GLY A 411 5.81 18.90 -10.53
N ASP A 412 6.17 18.08 -9.54
CA ASP A 412 5.19 17.50 -8.62
C ASP A 412 4.75 18.53 -7.56
N CYS A 413 5.61 19.48 -7.20
CA CYS A 413 5.26 20.53 -6.23
C CYS A 413 4.09 21.42 -6.68
N TYR A 414 3.78 21.46 -7.98
CA TYR A 414 2.62 22.19 -8.49
C TYR A 414 1.27 21.53 -8.19
N TRP A 415 1.27 20.26 -7.80
CA TRP A 415 0.04 19.52 -7.49
C TRP A 415 -0.51 19.85 -6.09
N TYR A 416 0.30 20.46 -5.23
CA TYR A 416 0.01 20.65 -3.82
C TYR A 416 -0.36 22.12 -3.57
N ASP A 417 -1.66 22.38 -3.49
CA ASP A 417 -2.16 23.73 -3.23
C ASP A 417 -1.56 24.27 -1.92
N ARG A 418 -1.07 25.51 -1.96
CA ARG A 418 -0.47 26.23 -0.82
C ARG A 418 0.81 25.62 -0.25
N PHE A 419 1.50 24.75 -0.99
CA PHE A 419 2.82 24.25 -0.57
C PHE A 419 3.98 25.07 -1.21
N PRO A 420 5.04 25.41 -0.45
CA PRO A 420 6.16 26.15 -1.00
C PRO A 420 7.04 25.30 -1.93
N LYS A 421 7.25 25.82 -3.14
CA LYS A 421 7.84 25.11 -4.29
C LYS A 421 9.37 24.90 -4.19
N ASP A 422 10.06 25.80 -3.50
CA ASP A 422 11.54 25.84 -3.46
C ASP A 422 12.14 25.34 -2.15
N ARG A 423 11.34 24.68 -1.33
CA ARG A 423 11.78 24.20 -0.02
C ARG A 423 12.60 22.92 -0.17
N VAL A 424 13.74 22.88 0.52
CA VAL A 424 14.44 21.64 0.86
C VAL A 424 13.86 21.13 2.17
N GLY A 425 13.25 19.95 2.14
CA GLY A 425 12.78 19.22 3.30
C GLY A 425 13.82 18.20 3.78
N ALA A 426 13.37 17.18 4.49
CA ALA A 426 14.22 16.08 4.92
C ALA A 426 13.45 14.77 5.06
N ALA A 427 14.09 13.65 4.76
CA ALA A 427 13.77 12.39 5.42
C ALA A 427 14.09 12.54 6.91
N VAL A 428 13.16 12.17 7.79
CA VAL A 428 13.32 12.30 9.23
C VAL A 428 13.12 10.94 9.92
N LEU A 429 14.17 10.45 10.57
CA LEU A 429 14.08 9.38 11.56
C LEU A 429 13.67 9.99 12.90
N GLY A 430 12.58 9.54 13.50
CA GLY A 430 12.09 10.10 14.76
C GLY A 430 11.11 9.22 15.51
N VAL A 431 10.78 9.66 16.73
CA VAL A 431 9.92 8.91 17.67
C VAL A 431 8.98 9.87 18.37
N TYR A 432 7.71 9.50 18.55
CA TYR A 432 6.78 10.17 19.46
C TYR A 432 6.00 9.15 20.30
N THR A 433 5.29 9.66 21.31
CA THR A 433 4.37 8.85 22.14
C THR A 433 2.99 9.51 22.24
N ARG A 434 1.92 8.73 22.06
CA ARG A 434 0.51 9.13 22.26
C ARG A 434 -0.30 7.92 22.73
N GLY A 435 -0.14 7.55 24.00
CA GLY A 435 -0.56 6.23 24.49
C GLY A 435 0.52 5.20 24.22
N GLY A 436 0.65 4.77 22.97
CA GLY A 436 1.75 3.93 22.49
C GLY A 436 2.92 4.72 21.92
N THR A 437 4.00 4.02 21.55
CA THR A 437 5.19 4.58 20.90
C THR A 437 5.10 4.42 19.39
N VAL A 438 5.41 5.49 18.66
CA VAL A 438 5.51 5.47 17.21
C VAL A 438 6.92 5.83 16.78
N VAL A 439 7.54 4.95 15.99
CA VAL A 439 8.85 5.16 15.35
C VAL A 439 8.64 5.33 13.85
N THR A 440 9.32 6.28 13.24
CA THR A 440 9.31 6.46 11.77
C THR A 440 10.71 6.58 11.24
N SER A 441 11.03 5.89 10.13
CA SER A 441 12.26 6.10 9.37
C SER A 441 12.14 7.23 8.35
N GLY A 442 10.92 7.62 7.96
CA GLY A 442 10.67 8.67 6.99
C GLY A 442 11.30 8.41 5.61
N THR A 443 11.37 7.15 5.18
CA THR A 443 12.00 6.75 3.91
C THR A 443 11.52 5.38 3.46
N THR A 444 11.29 5.19 2.15
CA THR A 444 10.86 3.88 1.61
C THR A 444 11.96 2.82 1.71
N ASP A 445 13.21 3.24 1.59
CA ASP A 445 14.34 2.35 1.32
C ASP A 445 15.06 1.81 2.56
N TRP A 446 14.46 1.94 3.75
CA TRP A 446 15.05 1.41 5.00
C TRP A 446 15.43 -0.08 4.89
N ALA A 447 14.58 -0.87 4.22
CA ALA A 447 14.79 -2.29 4.00
C ALA A 447 16.05 -2.63 3.17
N HIS A 448 16.59 -1.68 2.39
CA HIS A 448 17.84 -1.89 1.67
C HIS A 448 19.02 -2.10 2.63
N GLY A 449 19.07 -1.36 3.75
CA GLY A 449 20.09 -1.55 4.77
C GLY A 449 20.00 -2.91 5.46
N LEU A 450 18.78 -3.43 5.66
CA LEU A 450 18.58 -4.78 6.21
C LEU A 450 19.06 -5.87 5.23
N LYS A 451 18.77 -5.69 3.93
CA LYS A 451 19.26 -6.58 2.87
C LYS A 451 20.79 -6.54 2.76
N GLY A 452 21.37 -5.34 2.85
CA GLY A 452 22.82 -5.09 2.79
C GLY A 452 23.57 -5.42 4.08
N GLN A 453 22.84 -5.74 5.15
CA GLN A 453 23.36 -5.96 6.50
C GLN A 453 24.15 -4.76 7.04
N ASP A 454 23.67 -3.54 6.80
CA ASP A 454 24.25 -2.33 7.39
C ASP A 454 24.18 -2.44 8.93
N PRO A 455 25.32 -2.38 9.65
CA PRO A 455 25.35 -2.63 11.09
C PRO A 455 24.45 -1.70 11.90
N ALA A 456 24.37 -0.42 11.53
CA ALA A 456 23.56 0.56 12.24
C ALA A 456 22.07 0.32 11.98
N VAL A 457 21.68 0.10 10.72
CA VAL A 457 20.28 -0.16 10.34
C VAL A 457 19.77 -1.44 10.99
N VAL A 458 20.59 -2.50 10.97
CA VAL A 458 20.28 -3.78 11.63
C VAL A 458 20.09 -3.56 13.13
N GLN A 459 21.02 -2.88 13.81
CA GLN A 459 20.93 -2.67 15.25
C GLN A 459 19.76 -1.77 15.64
N ILE A 460 19.52 -0.67 14.91
CA ILE A 460 18.37 0.21 15.13
C ILE A 460 17.05 -0.56 14.98
N THR A 461 16.94 -1.39 13.93
CA THR A 461 15.72 -2.18 13.71
C THR A 461 15.51 -3.22 14.82
N LYS A 462 16.59 -3.86 15.31
CA LYS A 462 16.51 -4.74 16.50
C LYS A 462 16.04 -3.98 17.73
N ASN A 463 16.62 -2.80 18.01
CA ASN A 463 16.21 -1.97 19.15
C ASN A 463 14.70 -1.66 19.10
N VAL A 464 14.16 -1.34 17.91
CA VAL A 464 12.71 -1.12 17.72
C VAL A 464 11.91 -2.39 18.00
N LEU A 465 12.24 -3.51 17.37
CA LEU A 465 11.48 -4.75 17.51
C LEU A 465 11.55 -5.30 18.94
N ASP A 466 12.73 -5.30 19.55
CA ASP A 466 12.95 -5.84 20.90
C ASP A 466 12.24 -4.98 21.95
N ARG A 467 12.25 -3.64 21.80
CA ARG A 467 11.64 -2.74 22.78
C ARG A 467 10.12 -2.61 22.62
N LEU A 468 9.61 -2.58 21.39
CA LEU A 468 8.19 -2.26 21.13
C LEU A 468 7.30 -3.50 21.02
N THR A 469 7.86 -4.70 21.04
CA THR A 469 7.10 -5.94 21.22
C THR A 469 6.55 -6.10 22.64
N GLU A 470 6.97 -5.27 23.58
CA GLU A 470 6.40 -5.15 24.92
C GLU A 470 5.52 -3.88 25.02
N ARG A 471 4.35 -3.98 25.65
CA ARG A 471 3.56 -2.76 25.99
C ARG A 471 4.12 -2.17 27.27
N GLN A 472 4.32 -0.86 27.30
CA GLN A 472 4.55 -0.16 28.57
C GLN A 472 3.31 -0.34 29.44
N ALA A 473 3.49 -0.80 30.68
CA ALA A 473 2.39 -0.94 31.63
C ALA A 473 1.74 0.44 31.83
N THR A 474 0.41 0.51 31.72
CA THR A 474 -0.35 1.74 32.00
C THR A 474 -0.01 2.22 33.41
N GLY A 475 0.80 3.27 33.52
CA GLY A 475 1.19 3.88 34.81
C GLY A 475 2.69 4.08 35.05
N SER A 476 3.59 3.50 34.24
CA SER A 476 5.01 3.89 34.27
C SER A 476 5.20 5.15 33.44
N LYS A 477 5.47 6.29 34.09
CA LYS A 477 5.95 7.49 33.39
C LYS A 477 7.28 7.16 32.68
N PRO A 478 7.51 7.71 31.46
CA PRO A 478 8.73 7.49 30.71
C PRO A 478 9.99 7.99 31.44
#